data_AF-A0A3C1MYS4-F1
#
_entry.id   AF-A0A3C1MYS4-F1
#
_cell.length_a   1.000
_cell.length_b   1.000
_cell.length_c   1.000
_cell.angle_alpha   90.00
_cell.angle_beta   90.00
_cell.angle_gamma   90.00
#
_symmetry.space_group_name_H-M   'P 1'
#
loop_
_entity.id
_entity.type
_entity.pdbx_description
1 polymer ?
#
loop_
_entity_poly.entity_id
_entity_poly.type
_entity_poly.pdbx_seq_one_letter_code
_entity_poly.pdbx_strand_id
1 'polypeptide(L)'
;MDSAEVRLAVTLDPVWAAELRRQWSALMEAAVWSEVKSSRMGAATRMRKRLLDVGEKLRSLAANRDWIPHPREQVKNALGSAFSLKDALTQFGRAAQDMDGGAELIPFAAAVTALHATLLAPLAELENRWAALLDSQYLDEDADD
;
A
#
# COMPACT_ATOMS: atom_id res chain seq x y z
N MET A 1 -3.25 16.10 -21.18
CA MET A 1 -3.87 15.26 -20.11
C MET A 1 -5.14 15.87 -19.54
N ASP A 2 -6.24 15.13 -19.63
CA ASP A 2 -7.55 15.55 -19.13
C ASP A 2 -7.66 15.46 -17.59
N SER A 3 -8.27 16.48 -16.97
CA SER A 3 -8.37 16.55 -15.51
C SER A 3 -9.44 15.62 -14.93
N ALA A 4 -10.51 15.33 -15.67
CA ALA A 4 -11.59 14.46 -15.19
C ALA A 4 -11.15 12.99 -15.23
N GLU A 5 -10.48 12.59 -16.30
CA GLU A 5 -9.85 11.28 -16.45
C GLU A 5 -8.87 10.99 -15.31
N VAL A 6 -8.03 11.96 -14.98
CA VAL A 6 -7.03 11.84 -13.91
C VAL A 6 -7.68 11.68 -12.55
N ARG A 7 -8.69 12.50 -12.24
CA ARG A 7 -9.45 12.37 -10.98
C ARG A 7 -10.07 10.98 -10.84
N LEU A 8 -10.65 10.45 -11.92
CA LEU A 8 -11.19 9.09 -11.93
C LEU A 8 -10.09 8.02 -11.77
N ALA A 9 -8.91 8.26 -12.32
CA ALA A 9 -7.80 7.31 -12.25
C ALA A 9 -7.12 7.26 -10.88
N VAL A 10 -7.00 8.40 -10.19
CA VAL A 10 -6.34 8.49 -8.87
C VAL A 10 -7.29 8.27 -7.70
N THR A 11 -8.59 8.13 -7.97
CA THR A 11 -9.60 7.75 -6.97
C THR A 11 -9.63 6.24 -6.84
N LEU A 12 -9.33 5.74 -5.64
CA LEU A 12 -9.35 4.30 -5.36
C LEU A 12 -10.78 3.81 -5.13
N ASP A 13 -11.00 2.53 -5.40
CA ASP A 13 -12.21 1.84 -4.96
C ASP A 13 -12.34 1.92 -3.42
N PRO A 14 -13.40 2.55 -2.89
CA PRO A 14 -13.59 2.67 -1.45
C PRO A 14 -13.79 1.32 -0.76
N VAL A 15 -14.30 0.30 -1.45
CA VAL A 15 -14.47 -1.05 -0.89
C VAL A 15 -13.11 -1.70 -0.69
N TRP A 16 -12.25 -1.67 -1.71
CA TRP A 16 -10.87 -2.15 -1.59
C TRP A 16 -10.06 -1.41 -0.52
N ALA A 17 -10.15 -0.08 -0.46
CA ALA A 17 -9.46 0.70 0.57
C ALA A 17 -9.95 0.35 2.00
N ALA A 18 -11.26 0.13 2.17
CA ALA A 18 -11.83 -0.30 3.44
C ALA A 18 -11.41 -1.72 3.82
N GLU A 19 -11.31 -2.63 2.85
CA GLU A 19 -10.80 -3.99 3.02
C GLU A 19 -9.36 -3.98 3.55
N LEU A 20 -8.46 -3.25 2.89
CA LEU A 20 -7.06 -3.12 3.31
C LEU A 20 -6.95 -2.55 4.73
N ARG A 21 -7.72 -1.50 5.03
CA ARG A 21 -7.76 -0.90 6.36
C ARG A 21 -8.20 -1.91 7.42
N ARG A 22 -9.22 -2.73 7.12
CA ARG A 22 -9.72 -3.75 8.04
C ARG A 22 -8.65 -4.82 8.30
N GLN A 23 -8.04 -5.36 7.24
CA GLN A 23 -6.98 -6.38 7.36
C GLN A 23 -5.77 -5.85 8.12
N TRP A 24 -5.31 -4.63 7.81
CA TRP A 24 -4.22 -3.99 8.52
C TRP A 24 -4.53 -3.78 10.01
N SER A 25 -5.74 -3.32 10.33
CA SER A 25 -6.15 -3.09 11.73
C SER A 25 -6.16 -4.40 12.53
N ALA A 26 -6.70 -5.48 11.94
CA ALA A 26 -6.70 -6.80 12.56
C ALA A 26 -5.29 -7.35 12.78
N LEU A 27 -4.39 -7.16 11.81
CA LEU A 27 -2.97 -7.51 11.96
C LEU A 27 -2.29 -6.71 13.07
N MET A 28 -2.59 -5.41 13.19
CA MET A 28 -2.02 -4.56 14.23
C MET A 28 -2.50 -4.96 15.62
N GLU A 29 -3.78 -5.33 15.74
CA GLU A 29 -4.35 -5.89 16.96
C GLU A 29 -3.67 -7.21 17.33
N ALA A 30 -3.57 -8.15 16.39
CA ALA A 30 -2.90 -9.43 16.61
C ALA A 30 -1.41 -9.26 16.97
N ALA A 31 -0.71 -8.34 16.31
CA ALA A 31 0.70 -8.05 16.59
C ALA A 31 0.95 -7.51 18.02
N VAL A 32 -0.07 -6.98 18.69
CA VAL A 32 0.04 -6.40 20.03
C VAL A 32 -0.51 -7.35 21.10
N TRP A 33 -1.66 -7.99 20.82
CA TRP A 33 -2.43 -8.71 21.82
C TRP A 33 -2.37 -10.23 21.69
N SER A 34 -2.01 -10.77 20.51
CA SER A 34 -1.92 -12.21 20.30
C SER A 34 -0.57 -12.78 20.72
N GLU A 35 -0.51 -14.10 20.86
CA GLU A 35 0.74 -14.81 21.10
C GLU A 35 1.54 -14.99 19.79
N VAL A 36 2.24 -13.94 19.37
CA VAL A 36 3.25 -13.97 18.30
C VAL A 36 4.60 -13.57 18.88
N LYS A 37 5.55 -14.49 18.87
CA LYS A 37 6.84 -14.39 19.60
C LYS A 37 8.01 -14.60 18.64
N SER A 38 9.17 -14.11 19.06
CA SER A 38 10.44 -14.33 18.40
C SER A 38 11.50 -14.66 19.43
N SER A 39 12.37 -15.62 19.15
CA SER A 39 13.59 -15.87 19.91
C SER A 39 14.60 -14.72 19.80
N ARG A 40 14.48 -13.85 18.78
CA ARG A 40 15.40 -12.73 18.53
C ARG A 40 14.94 -11.48 19.28
N MET A 41 15.84 -10.95 20.10
CA MET A 41 15.59 -9.74 20.88
C MET A 41 15.19 -8.56 19.98
N GLY A 42 14.06 -7.92 20.30
CA GLY A 42 13.57 -6.73 19.60
C GLY A 42 12.89 -6.98 18.25
N ALA A 43 12.82 -8.23 17.77
CA ALA A 43 12.18 -8.54 16.49
C ALA A 43 10.68 -8.17 16.49
N ALA A 44 9.94 -8.48 17.57
CA ALA A 44 8.52 -8.13 17.69
C ALA A 44 8.28 -6.61 17.64
N THR A 45 9.14 -5.83 18.30
CA THR A 45 9.08 -4.35 18.25
C THR A 45 9.35 -3.82 16.84
N ARG A 46 10.36 -4.39 16.15
CA ARG A 46 10.68 -4.03 14.77
C ARG A 46 9.52 -4.35 13.82
N MET A 47 8.95 -5.55 13.93
CA MET A 47 7.80 -5.98 13.12
C MET A 47 6.61 -5.04 13.33
N ARG A 48 6.24 -4.72 14.58
CA ARG A 48 5.16 -3.76 14.88
C ARG A 48 5.40 -2.39 14.28
N LYS A 49 6.63 -1.87 14.37
CA LYS A 49 7.00 -0.59 13.76
C LYS A 49 6.81 -0.62 12.23
N ARG A 50 7.21 -1.72 11.56
CA ARG A 50 7.01 -1.87 10.12
C ARG A 50 5.54 -2.01 9.74
N LEU A 51 4.75 -2.71 10.53
CA LEU A 51 3.31 -2.81 10.32
C LEU A 51 2.61 -1.46 10.48
N LEU A 52 3.02 -0.63 11.43
CA LEU A 52 2.52 0.74 11.58
C LEU A 52 2.83 1.59 10.33
N ASP A 53 4.06 1.52 9.83
CA ASP A 53 4.49 2.23 8.61
C ASP A 53 3.65 1.80 7.39
N VAL A 54 3.32 0.52 7.25
CA VAL A 54 2.36 0.05 6.21
C VAL A 54 1.02 0.76 6.32
N GLY A 55 0.48 0.95 7.53
CA GLY A 55 -0.77 1.67 7.77
C GLY A 55 -0.68 3.14 7.38
N GLU A 56 0.44 3.79 7.67
CA GLU A 56 0.69 5.17 7.24
C GLU A 56 0.77 5.30 5.72
N LYS A 57 1.45 4.37 5.04
CA LYS A 57 1.52 4.36 3.56
C LYS A 57 0.17 4.02 2.91
N LEU A 58 -0.62 3.13 3.51
CA LEU A 58 -1.99 2.85 3.08
C LEU A 58 -2.85 4.12 3.15
N ARG A 59 -2.75 4.88 4.24
CA ARG A 59 -3.44 6.16 4.38
C ARG A 59 -3.03 7.16 3.29
N SER A 60 -1.74 7.25 2.98
CA SER A 60 -1.24 8.11 1.90
C SER A 60 -1.73 7.67 0.52
N LEU A 61 -1.76 6.37 0.25
CA LEU A 61 -2.28 5.83 -1.01
C LEU A 61 -3.76 6.22 -1.19
N ALA A 62 -4.59 6.05 -0.15
CA ALA A 62 -6.02 6.34 -0.17
C ALA A 62 -6.40 7.84 0.02
N ALA A 63 -5.41 8.73 0.15
CA ALA A 63 -5.68 10.15 0.36
C ALA A 63 -6.34 10.80 -0.88
N ASN A 64 -7.27 11.74 -0.66
CA ASN A 64 -7.78 12.59 -1.73
C ASN A 64 -6.62 13.45 -2.30
N ARG A 65 -6.57 13.55 -3.63
CA ARG A 65 -5.57 14.30 -4.39
C ARG A 65 -6.11 15.56 -5.08
N ASP A 66 -7.39 15.89 -4.91
CA ASP A 66 -8.02 17.09 -5.48
C ASP A 66 -7.35 18.40 -5.05
N TRP A 67 -6.62 18.40 -3.93
CA TRP A 67 -5.85 19.55 -3.46
C TRP A 67 -4.61 19.85 -4.33
N ILE A 68 -4.15 18.90 -5.15
CA ILE A 68 -3.00 19.08 -6.05
C ILE A 68 -3.53 19.67 -7.37
N PRO A 69 -3.16 20.90 -7.75
CA PRO A 69 -3.78 21.60 -8.88
C PRO A 69 -3.42 21.02 -10.25
N HIS A 70 -2.24 20.41 -10.38
CA HIS A 70 -1.74 19.90 -11.65
C HIS A 70 -2.03 18.40 -11.80
N PRO A 71 -2.78 17.97 -12.83
CA PRO A 71 -3.12 16.56 -13.03
C PRO A 71 -1.90 15.63 -13.08
N ARG A 72 -0.79 16.06 -13.73
CA ARG A 72 0.47 15.28 -13.76
C ARG A 72 1.01 14.99 -12.36
N GLU A 73 0.94 15.98 -11.47
CA GLU A 73 1.41 15.85 -10.10
C GLU A 73 0.47 15.00 -9.23
N GLN A 74 -0.84 14.97 -9.54
CA GLN A 74 -1.76 14.01 -8.91
C GLN A 74 -1.36 12.56 -9.23
N VAL A 75 -1.11 12.27 -10.51
CA VAL A 75 -0.73 10.92 -10.96
C VAL A 75 0.62 10.52 -10.38
N LYS A 76 1.63 11.40 -10.42
CA LYS A 76 2.93 11.16 -9.79
C LYS A 76 2.81 10.90 -8.28
N ASN A 77 1.98 11.67 -7.58
CA ASN A 77 1.76 11.47 -6.15
C ASN A 77 1.10 10.11 -5.86
N ALA A 78 0.13 9.68 -6.68
CA ALA A 78 -0.50 8.37 -6.56
C ALA A 78 0.51 7.24 -6.75
N LEU A 79 1.30 7.31 -7.83
CA LEU A 79 2.34 6.34 -8.14
C LEU A 79 3.44 6.29 -7.05
N GLY A 80 3.91 7.44 -6.57
CA GLY A 80 4.88 7.51 -5.48
C GLY A 80 4.34 6.94 -4.16
N SER A 81 3.05 7.10 -3.89
CA SER A 81 2.38 6.52 -2.71
C SER A 81 2.30 4.99 -2.82
N ALA A 82 2.01 4.46 -4.01
CA ALA A 82 1.98 3.02 -4.28
C ALA A 82 3.36 2.37 -4.11
N PHE A 83 4.41 2.97 -4.65
CA PHE A 83 5.78 2.47 -4.46
C PHE A 83 6.21 2.50 -2.99
N SER A 84 5.90 3.59 -2.28
CA SER A 84 6.18 3.70 -0.85
C SER A 84 5.47 2.60 -0.05
N LEU A 85 4.21 2.29 -0.41
CA LEU A 85 3.45 1.23 0.23
C LEU A 85 4.04 -0.16 -0.05
N LYS A 86 4.43 -0.46 -1.31
CA LYS A 86 5.05 -1.74 -1.67
C LYS A 86 6.38 -1.97 -0.95
N ASP A 87 7.19 -0.92 -0.82
CA ASP A 87 8.43 -0.97 -0.05
C ASP A 87 8.16 -1.22 1.44
N ALA A 88 7.25 -0.45 2.06
CA ALA A 88 6.85 -0.66 3.44
C ALA A 88 6.32 -2.09 3.69
N LEU A 89 5.50 -2.60 2.78
CA LEU A 89 4.94 -3.95 2.84
C LEU A 89 6.04 -5.02 2.75
N THR A 90 7.01 -4.84 1.84
CA THR A 90 8.17 -5.73 1.70
C THR A 90 9.02 -5.74 2.97
N GLN A 91 9.28 -4.56 3.56
CA GLN A 91 10.03 -4.44 4.80
C GLN A 91 9.30 -5.05 5.99
N PHE A 92 7.97 -4.92 6.03
CA PHE A 92 7.14 -5.61 7.01
C PHE A 92 7.20 -7.13 6.84
N GLY A 93 7.04 -7.65 5.62
CA GLY A 93 7.14 -9.09 5.34
C GLY A 93 8.47 -9.68 5.81
N ARG A 94 9.59 -9.00 5.54
CA ARG A 94 10.92 -9.39 6.05
C ARG A 94 10.99 -9.37 7.59
N ALA A 95 10.41 -8.37 8.24
CA ALA A 95 10.40 -8.31 9.70
C ALA A 95 9.48 -9.37 10.33
N ALA A 96 8.40 -9.77 9.67
CA ALA A 96 7.49 -10.81 10.12
C ALA A 96 8.12 -12.21 10.04
N GLN A 97 9.05 -12.44 9.10
CA GLN A 97 9.81 -13.71 9.00
C GLN A 97 10.70 -13.99 10.22
N ASP A 98 10.99 -12.97 11.05
CA ASP A 98 11.75 -13.17 12.28
C ASP A 98 10.88 -13.70 13.43
N MET A 99 9.56 -13.81 13.25
CA MET A 99 8.66 -14.41 14.25
C MET A 99 8.69 -15.94 14.12
N ASP A 100 8.92 -16.63 15.22
CA ASP A 100 9.23 -18.07 15.23
C ASP A 100 8.48 -18.86 16.32
N GLY A 101 7.58 -18.22 17.07
CA GLY A 101 6.78 -18.94 18.06
C GLY A 101 5.49 -18.24 18.48
N GLY A 102 4.78 -18.90 19.39
CA GLY A 102 3.48 -18.47 19.91
C GLY A 102 2.29 -19.16 19.22
N ALA A 103 1.20 -19.32 19.97
CA ALA A 103 0.03 -20.08 19.52
C ALA A 103 -0.63 -19.50 18.25
N GLU A 104 -0.46 -18.20 18.03
CA GLU A 104 -1.11 -17.44 16.95
C GLU A 104 -0.17 -17.17 15.77
N LEU A 105 1.03 -17.77 15.72
CA LEU A 105 1.99 -17.53 14.64
C LEU A 105 1.45 -17.91 13.26
N ILE A 106 0.82 -19.08 13.15
CA ILE A 106 0.27 -19.59 11.89
C ILE A 106 -0.87 -18.69 11.37
N PRO A 107 -1.92 -18.38 12.15
CA PRO A 107 -2.97 -17.48 11.68
C PRO A 107 -2.46 -16.07 11.41
N PHE A 108 -1.47 -15.57 12.18
CA PHE A 108 -0.84 -14.29 11.89
C PHE A 108 -0.13 -14.30 10.53
N ALA A 109 0.68 -15.33 10.24
CA ALA A 109 1.36 -15.46 8.95
C ALA A 109 0.37 -15.53 7.78
N ALA A 110 -0.74 -16.27 7.94
CA ALA A 110 -1.81 -16.33 6.95
C ALA A 110 -2.45 -14.95 6.71
N ALA A 111 -2.72 -14.18 7.77
CA ALA A 111 -3.25 -12.82 7.66
C ALA A 111 -2.26 -11.86 6.96
N VAL A 112 -0.95 -12.02 7.20
CA VAL A 112 0.08 -11.27 6.48
C VAL A 112 0.03 -11.58 4.98
N THR A 113 -0.03 -12.85 4.60
CA THR A 113 -0.15 -13.25 3.19
C THR A 113 -1.44 -12.73 2.55
N ALA A 114 -2.56 -12.76 3.27
CA ALA A 114 -3.84 -12.21 2.79
C ALA A 114 -3.76 -10.70 2.50
N LEU A 115 -3.10 -9.92 3.38
CA LEU A 115 -2.85 -8.50 3.14
C LEU A 115 -2.02 -8.26 1.88
N HIS A 116 -0.96 -9.05 1.67
CA HIS A 116 -0.14 -8.93 0.47
C HIS A 116 -0.94 -9.22 -0.80
N ALA A 117 -1.72 -10.30 -0.82
CA ALA A 117 -2.51 -10.68 -1.98
C ALA A 117 -3.59 -9.62 -2.29
N THR A 118 -4.30 -9.14 -1.26
CA THR A 118 -5.33 -8.11 -1.40
C THR A 118 -4.77 -6.80 -1.93
N LEU A 119 -3.56 -6.44 -1.52
CA LEU A 119 -2.91 -5.20 -1.93
C LEU A 119 -2.33 -5.29 -3.33
N LEU A 120 -1.57 -6.34 -3.65
CA LEU A 120 -0.79 -6.40 -4.88
C LEU A 120 -1.65 -6.63 -6.12
N ALA A 121 -2.79 -7.33 -6.01
CA ALA A 121 -3.60 -7.64 -7.18
C ALA A 121 -4.17 -6.39 -7.88
N PRO A 122 -4.86 -5.45 -7.20
CA PRO A 122 -5.36 -4.24 -7.85
C PRO A 122 -4.27 -3.19 -8.10
N LEU A 123 -3.21 -3.18 -7.29
CA LEU A 123 -2.19 -2.16 -7.35
C LEU A 123 -1.40 -2.18 -8.66
N ALA A 124 -1.14 -3.37 -9.22
CA ALA A 124 -0.46 -3.48 -10.52
C ALA A 124 -1.25 -2.84 -11.67
N GLU A 125 -2.58 -3.00 -11.66
CA GLU A 125 -3.46 -2.37 -12.66
C GLU A 125 -3.48 -0.84 -12.53
N LEU A 126 -3.55 -0.35 -11.29
CA LEU A 126 -3.47 1.09 -11.00
C LEU A 126 -2.13 1.69 -11.43
N GLU A 127 -1.01 1.02 -11.12
CA GLU A 127 0.33 1.44 -11.53
C GLU A 127 0.43 1.55 -13.06
N ASN A 128 -0.06 0.55 -13.80
CA ASN A 128 -0.06 0.58 -15.27
C ASN A 128 -0.93 1.71 -15.82
N ARG A 129 -2.11 1.93 -15.23
CA ARG A 129 -3.01 3.03 -15.65
C ARG A 129 -2.37 4.39 -15.42
N TRP A 130 -1.71 4.60 -14.28
CA TRP A 130 -1.03 5.85 -13.97
C TRP A 130 0.21 6.07 -14.84
N ALA A 131 0.97 5.02 -15.14
CA ALA A 131 2.08 5.10 -16.09
C ALA A 131 1.60 5.53 -17.48
N ALA A 132 0.54 4.89 -18.00
CA ALA A 132 -0.05 5.24 -19.29
C ALA A 132 -0.52 6.69 -19.36
N LEU A 133 -1.13 7.22 -18.28
CA LEU A 133 -1.53 8.64 -18.20
C LEU A 133 -0.34 9.61 -18.17
N LEU A 134 0.80 9.19 -17.61
CA LEU A 134 2.01 10.01 -17.65
C LEU A 134 2.66 9.99 -19.03
N ASP A 135 2.62 8.85 -19.71
CA ASP A 135 3.19 8.67 -21.05
C ASP A 135 2.36 9.36 -22.14
N SER A 136 1.03 9.40 -22.00
CA SER A 136 0.14 10.06 -22.96
C SER A 136 0.40 11.56 -23.10
N GLN A 137 1.09 12.17 -22.13
CA GLN A 137 1.45 13.59 -22.17
C GLN A 137 2.49 13.91 -23.23
N TYR A 138 3.37 12.95 -23.52
CA TYR A 138 4.40 13.12 -24.55
C TYR A 138 3.81 12.92 -25.97
N LEU A 139 2.77 12.09 -26.08
CA LEU A 139 2.05 11.89 -27.35
C LEU A 139 1.20 13.10 -27.75
N ASP A 140 0.65 13.83 -26.77
CA ASP A 140 -0.06 15.09 -27.00
C ASP A 140 0.93 16.21 -27.41
N GLU A 141 2.13 16.26 -26.82
CA GLU A 141 3.16 17.27 -27.14
C GLU A 141 3.77 17.06 -28.54
N ASP A 142 4.01 15.82 -28.97
CA ASP A 142 4.57 15.49 -30.29
C ASP A 142 3.56 15.65 -31.46
N ALA A 143 2.27 15.82 -31.18
CA ALA A 143 1.21 15.97 -32.19
C ALA A 143 0.91 17.43 -32.55
N ASP A 144 1.39 18.38 -31.76
CA ASP A 144 1.18 19.82 -31.92
C ASP A 144 2.41 20.55 -32.54
N ASP A 145 3.46 19.81 -32.92
CA ASP A 145 4.65 20.26 -33.68
C ASP A 145 4.64 19.77 -35.15
#